data_AF-A0A7M1S638-F1
#
_entry.id   AF-A0A7M1S638-F1
#
_cell.length_a   1.000
_cell.length_b   1.000
_cell.length_c   1.000
_cell.angle_alpha   90.00
_cell.angle_beta   90.00
_cell.angle_gamma   90.00
#
_symmetry.space_group_name_H-M   'P 1'
#
loop_
_entity.id
_entity.type
_entity.pdbx_description
1 polymer ?
#
loop_
_entity_poly.entity_id
_entity_poly.type
_entity_poly.pdbx_seq_one_letter_code
_entity_poly.pdbx_strand_id
1 'polypeptide(L)'
;MKHIIPYMAVLTVLLYGLYNAFSHRPDKKEPKQTSGIYKEDTLKYKLPHIKEELQRITTTAYTREYITDVINHGSSILHFKPEEIMEKGFASPQDAPGIACYVLSLAGEKCDTPYPKNAAMFYTSNCAGCHGEDGKGIDGAYPDLTRRPMLGIEKRKESLERLLKNP
;
A
#
# COMPACT_ATOMS: atom_id res chain seq x y z
N MET A 1 12.30 -46.74 40.63
CA MET A 1 11.27 -46.51 39.58
C MET A 1 10.62 -45.13 39.80
N LYS A 2 11.21 -44.02 39.34
CA LYS A 2 10.60 -42.66 39.48
C LYS A 2 10.99 -41.63 38.40
N HIS A 3 11.58 -42.05 37.26
CA HIS A 3 12.01 -41.09 36.21
C HIS A 3 11.54 -41.43 34.77
N ILE A 4 10.63 -42.41 34.59
CA ILE A 4 10.14 -42.80 33.24
C ILE A 4 8.86 -42.04 32.84
N ILE A 5 8.12 -41.52 33.83
CA ILE A 5 6.86 -40.79 33.64
C ILE A 5 7.02 -39.43 32.89
N PRO A 6 8.08 -38.61 33.08
CA PRO A 6 8.13 -37.31 32.40
C PRO A 6 8.35 -37.43 30.89
N TYR A 7 9.13 -38.43 30.44
CA TYR A 7 9.44 -38.59 29.01
C TYR A 7 8.23 -39.07 28.20
N MET A 8 7.35 -39.89 28.77
CA MET A 8 6.12 -40.31 28.10
C MET A 8 5.11 -39.17 27.95
N ALA A 9 5.05 -38.25 28.91
CA ALA A 9 4.21 -37.05 28.81
C ALA A 9 4.75 -36.06 27.76
N VAL A 10 6.08 -35.88 27.69
CA VAL A 10 6.69 -35.04 26.65
C VAL A 10 6.51 -35.66 25.26
N LEU A 11 6.71 -36.97 25.13
CA LEU A 11 6.53 -37.68 23.86
C LEU A 11 5.08 -37.60 23.36
N THR A 12 4.09 -37.75 24.25
CA THR A 12 2.68 -37.64 23.88
C THR A 12 2.30 -36.24 23.42
N VAL A 13 2.81 -35.18 24.06
CA VAL A 13 2.60 -33.78 23.61
C VAL A 13 3.26 -33.52 22.26
N LEU A 14 4.49 -34.03 22.04
CA LEU A 14 5.18 -33.89 20.76
C LEU A 14 4.46 -34.64 19.63
N LEU A 15 4.00 -35.86 19.88
CA LEU A 15 3.24 -36.65 18.92
C LEU A 15 1.87 -36.02 18.63
N TYR A 16 1.20 -35.46 19.64
CA TYR A 16 -0.06 -34.74 19.46
C TYR A 16 0.14 -33.44 18.66
N GLY A 17 1.23 -32.71 18.91
CA GLY A 17 1.61 -31.53 18.13
C GLY A 17 1.91 -31.87 16.67
N LEU A 18 2.64 -32.94 16.41
CA LEU A 18 2.90 -33.47 15.06
C LEU A 18 1.61 -33.92 14.36
N TYR A 19 0.73 -34.62 15.06
CA TYR A 19 -0.57 -35.05 14.53
C TYR A 19 -1.42 -33.84 14.15
N ASN A 20 -1.56 -32.83 15.02
CA ASN A 20 -2.32 -31.62 14.69
C ASN A 20 -1.71 -30.85 13.52
N ALA A 21 -0.39 -30.75 13.44
CA ALA A 21 0.30 -30.07 12.34
C ALA A 21 0.13 -30.80 11.00
N PHE A 22 0.07 -32.13 10.99
CA PHE A 22 -0.12 -32.92 9.76
C PHE A 22 -1.57 -33.08 9.35
N SER A 23 -2.49 -33.18 10.32
CA SER A 23 -3.92 -33.40 10.08
C SER A 23 -4.67 -32.11 9.75
N HIS A 24 -4.17 -30.94 10.14
CA HIS A 24 -4.74 -29.64 9.75
C HIS A 24 -3.87 -28.96 8.69
N ARG A 25 -3.63 -29.63 7.56
CA ARG A 25 -3.26 -28.89 6.36
C ARG A 25 -4.51 -28.15 5.90
N PRO A 26 -4.57 -26.81 5.97
CA PRO A 26 -5.70 -26.09 5.41
C PRO A 26 -5.77 -26.44 3.93
N ASP A 27 -6.95 -26.87 3.49
CA ASP A 27 -7.24 -27.07 2.08
C ASP A 27 -6.77 -25.81 1.34
N LYS A 28 -5.71 -25.94 0.53
CA LYS A 28 -5.34 -24.90 -0.40
C LYS A 28 -6.47 -24.85 -1.41
N LYS A 29 -7.48 -24.01 -1.15
CA LYS A 29 -8.50 -23.68 -2.14
C LYS A 29 -7.75 -23.14 -3.35
N GLU A 30 -7.64 -23.95 -4.40
CA GLU A 30 -7.18 -23.48 -5.70
C GLU A 30 -8.02 -22.25 -6.07
N PRO A 31 -7.40 -21.17 -6.56
CA PRO A 31 -8.15 -20.03 -7.04
C PRO A 31 -9.05 -20.51 -8.18
N LYS A 32 -10.37 -20.47 -7.96
CA LYS A 32 -11.36 -20.78 -9.00
C LYS A 32 -11.04 -19.94 -10.23
N GLN A 33 -10.67 -20.59 -11.33
CA GLN A 33 -10.61 -19.96 -12.65
C GLN A 33 -11.98 -19.35 -12.93
N THR A 34 -12.05 -18.03 -12.86
CA THR A 34 -13.24 -17.28 -13.28
C THR A 34 -13.32 -17.34 -14.80
N SER A 35 -14.47 -17.75 -15.31
CA SER A 35 -14.73 -17.95 -16.74
C SER A 35 -14.53 -16.65 -17.53
N GLY A 36 -13.98 -16.75 -18.75
CA GLY A 36 -13.62 -15.61 -19.61
C GLY A 36 -14.75 -14.61 -19.86
N ILE A 37 -16.01 -15.07 -19.80
CA ILE A 37 -17.21 -14.24 -19.98
C ILE A 37 -17.33 -13.14 -18.90
N TYR A 38 -16.99 -13.44 -17.63
CA TYR A 38 -16.99 -12.42 -16.56
C TYR A 38 -15.85 -11.40 -16.70
N LYS A 39 -14.77 -11.76 -17.40
CA LYS A 39 -13.59 -10.91 -17.56
C LYS A 39 -13.79 -9.86 -18.65
N GLU A 40 -14.48 -10.22 -19.75
CA GLU A 40 -14.80 -9.29 -20.84
C GLU A 40 -15.81 -8.21 -20.44
N ASP A 41 -16.87 -8.57 -19.71
CA ASP A 41 -17.89 -7.60 -19.27
C ASP A 41 -17.32 -6.60 -18.24
N THR A 42 -16.46 -7.06 -17.33
CA THR A 42 -15.82 -6.19 -16.34
C THR A 42 -14.80 -5.25 -16.95
N LEU A 43 -14.13 -5.66 -18.02
CA LEU A 43 -13.16 -4.84 -18.74
C LEU A 43 -13.83 -3.71 -19.51
N LYS A 44 -14.95 -4.00 -20.21
CA LYS A 44 -15.75 -3.00 -20.92
C LYS A 44 -16.17 -1.84 -20.01
N TYR A 45 -16.51 -2.13 -18.75
CA TYR A 45 -16.86 -1.12 -17.75
C TYR A 45 -15.62 -0.38 -17.20
N LYS A 46 -14.49 -1.05 -17.02
CA LYS A 46 -13.26 -0.45 -16.45
C LYS A 46 -12.53 0.48 -17.43
N LEU A 47 -12.57 0.21 -18.74
CA LEU A 47 -11.80 0.96 -19.73
C LEU A 47 -12.09 2.47 -19.74
N PRO A 48 -13.36 2.95 -19.70
CA PRO A 48 -13.65 4.37 -19.56
C PRO A 48 -13.03 5.00 -18.31
N HIS A 49 -13.14 4.34 -17.16
CA HIS A 49 -12.59 4.83 -15.88
C HIS A 49 -11.06 4.89 -15.89
N ILE A 50 -10.39 3.92 -16.51
CA ILE A 50 -8.93 3.93 -16.68
C ILE A 50 -8.49 5.13 -17.53
N LYS A 51 -9.21 5.40 -18.63
CA LYS A 51 -8.92 6.53 -19.51
C LYS A 51 -9.15 7.87 -18.81
N GLU A 52 -10.24 8.01 -18.06
CA GLU A 52 -10.54 9.19 -17.26
C GLU A 52 -9.46 9.41 -16.20
N GLU A 53 -9.03 8.36 -15.50
CA GLU A 53 -7.97 8.45 -14.50
C GLU A 53 -6.65 8.92 -15.12
N LEU A 54 -6.27 8.36 -16.27
CA LEU A 54 -5.08 8.78 -17.02
C LEU A 54 -5.12 10.24 -17.47
N GLN A 55 -6.30 10.81 -17.73
CA GLN A 55 -6.44 12.22 -18.11
C GLN A 55 -6.15 13.15 -16.93
N ARG A 56 -6.48 12.74 -15.71
CA ARG A 56 -6.30 13.55 -14.49
C ARG A 56 -5.02 13.25 -13.71
N ILE A 57 -4.30 12.17 -14.01
CA ILE A 57 -3.15 11.67 -13.22
C ILE A 57 -2.01 12.67 -13.05
N THR A 58 -1.87 13.64 -13.95
CA THR A 58 -0.83 14.67 -13.90
C THR A 58 -1.22 15.90 -13.10
N THR A 59 -2.46 15.98 -12.61
CA THR A 59 -2.96 17.15 -11.90
C THR A 59 -2.53 17.13 -10.43
N THR A 60 -2.37 18.32 -9.84
CA THR A 60 -2.13 18.48 -8.40
C THR A 60 -3.30 17.93 -7.58
N ALA A 61 -4.54 18.09 -8.06
CA ALA A 61 -5.74 17.54 -7.43
C ALA A 61 -5.70 16.01 -7.34
N TYR A 62 -5.36 15.32 -8.44
CA TYR A 62 -5.17 13.87 -8.42
C TYR A 62 -4.06 13.46 -7.46
N THR A 63 -2.93 14.16 -7.49
CA THR A 63 -1.80 13.84 -6.62
C THR A 63 -2.18 13.97 -5.14
N ARG A 64 -2.95 15.01 -4.77
CA ARG A 64 -3.50 15.18 -3.42
C ARG A 64 -4.41 14.02 -3.01
N GLU A 65 -5.32 13.61 -3.89
CA GLU A 65 -6.22 12.46 -3.66
C GLU A 65 -5.44 11.16 -3.50
N TYR A 66 -4.44 10.95 -4.36
CA TYR A 66 -3.56 9.80 -4.30
C TYR A 66 -2.80 9.72 -2.97
N ILE A 67 -2.17 10.81 -2.53
CA ILE A 67 -1.47 10.83 -1.23
C ILE A 67 -2.46 10.56 -0.08
N THR A 68 -3.65 11.16 -0.14
CA THR A 68 -4.71 10.94 0.85
C THR A 68 -5.13 9.47 0.92
N ASP A 69 -5.30 8.83 -0.24
CA ASP A 69 -5.63 7.41 -0.35
C ASP A 69 -4.53 6.53 0.24
N VAL A 70 -3.27 6.80 -0.08
CA VAL A 70 -2.11 6.07 0.44
C VAL A 70 -2.00 6.20 1.96
N ILE A 71 -2.24 7.38 2.54
CA ILE A 71 -2.24 7.55 4.01
C ILE A 71 -3.32 6.69 4.68
N ASN A 72 -4.50 6.63 4.07
CA ASN A 72 -5.68 5.96 4.63
C ASN A 72 -5.68 4.44 4.42
N HIS A 73 -5.10 3.97 3.31
CA HIS A 73 -5.23 2.58 2.87
C HIS A 73 -3.89 1.88 2.71
N GLY A 74 -2.78 2.61 2.76
CA GLY A 74 -1.45 2.10 2.48
C GLY A 74 -1.21 1.94 0.98
N SER A 75 -0.05 1.44 0.61
CA SER A 75 0.28 1.16 -0.79
C SER A 75 1.39 0.12 -0.90
N SER A 76 1.28 -0.75 -1.89
CA SER A 76 2.31 -1.74 -2.25
C SER A 76 2.94 -1.48 -3.62
N ILE A 77 2.59 -0.37 -4.30
CA ILE A 77 2.90 -0.20 -5.73
C ILE A 77 4.40 -0.06 -6.06
N LEU A 78 5.22 0.31 -5.07
CA LEU A 78 6.63 0.64 -5.29
C LEU A 78 7.58 -0.56 -5.20
N HIS A 79 7.24 -1.58 -4.39
CA HIS A 79 8.02 -2.82 -4.25
C HIS A 79 9.53 -2.62 -4.07
N PHE A 80 9.97 -1.66 -3.23
CA PHE A 80 11.40 -1.46 -2.94
C PHE A 80 12.07 -2.73 -2.35
N LYS A 81 11.30 -3.53 -1.60
CA LYS A 81 11.62 -4.92 -1.24
C LYS A 81 10.42 -5.83 -1.53
N PRO A 82 10.63 -7.16 -1.70
CA PRO A 82 9.58 -8.10 -2.10
C PRO A 82 8.31 -8.07 -1.23
N GLU A 83 8.45 -7.80 0.07
CA GLU A 83 7.35 -7.80 1.04
C GLU A 83 7.00 -6.38 1.55
N GLU A 84 7.56 -5.33 0.94
CA GLU A 84 7.45 -3.97 1.47
C GLU A 84 6.15 -3.28 1.04
N ILE A 85 5.41 -2.83 2.05
CA ILE A 85 4.19 -2.04 1.93
C ILE A 85 4.36 -0.75 2.72
N MET A 86 3.86 0.35 2.18
CA MET A 86 3.56 1.52 2.99
C MET A 86 2.30 1.20 3.78
N GLU A 87 2.45 0.98 5.09
CA GLU A 87 1.31 0.70 5.97
C GLU A 87 0.38 1.93 6.10
N LYS A 88 -0.87 1.67 6.48
CA LYS A 88 -1.86 2.70 6.78
C LYS A 88 -1.91 3.01 8.27
N GLY A 89 -2.61 4.09 8.63
CA GLY A 89 -2.94 4.39 10.02
C GLY A 89 -1.92 5.26 10.75
N PHE A 90 -0.96 5.84 10.03
CA PHE A 90 -0.05 6.88 10.55
C PHE A 90 -0.77 8.23 10.79
N ALA A 91 -1.99 8.40 10.30
CA ALA A 91 -2.82 9.57 10.55
C ALA A 91 -4.31 9.20 10.50
N SER A 92 -5.16 10.06 11.05
CA SER A 92 -6.61 9.90 10.92
C SER A 92 -7.07 10.21 9.48
N PRO A 93 -8.17 9.62 9.00
CA PRO A 93 -8.75 9.99 7.71
C PRO A 93 -9.13 11.46 7.58
N GLN A 94 -9.41 12.11 8.71
CA GLN A 94 -9.74 13.53 8.77
C GLN A 94 -8.51 14.41 8.54
N ASP A 95 -7.33 13.98 9.01
CA ASP A 95 -6.07 14.74 8.88
C ASP A 95 -5.36 14.47 7.55
N ALA A 96 -5.61 13.31 6.93
CA ALA A 96 -4.94 12.87 5.70
C ALA A 96 -4.95 13.91 4.55
N PRO A 97 -6.07 14.61 4.23
CA PRO A 97 -6.07 15.62 3.18
C PRO A 97 -5.14 16.80 3.47
N GLY A 98 -5.03 17.19 4.75
CA GLY A 98 -4.15 18.29 5.15
C GLY A 98 -2.68 17.91 5.08
N ILE A 99 -2.35 16.69 5.51
CA ILE A 99 -1.00 16.13 5.36
C ILE A 99 -0.64 16.02 3.87
N ALA A 100 -1.57 15.58 3.02
CA ALA A 100 -1.35 15.52 1.57
C ALA A 100 -1.02 16.89 0.97
N CYS A 101 -1.70 17.96 1.40
CA CYS A 101 -1.35 19.33 0.99
C CYS A 101 0.05 19.74 1.46
N TYR A 102 0.45 19.39 2.68
CA TYR A 102 1.81 19.67 3.14
C TYR A 102 2.86 18.90 2.31
N VAL A 103 2.63 17.62 2.02
CA VAL A 103 3.51 16.80 1.18
C VAL A 103 3.66 17.39 -0.23
N LEU A 104 2.56 17.90 -0.82
CA LEU A 104 2.64 18.64 -2.09
C LEU A 104 3.54 19.88 -2.00
N SER A 105 3.50 20.61 -0.88
CA SER A 105 4.35 21.78 -0.68
C SER A 105 5.84 21.44 -0.62
N LEU A 106 6.21 20.23 -0.17
CA LEU A 106 7.59 19.73 -0.21
C LEU A 106 8.10 19.55 -1.66
N ALA A 107 7.20 19.25 -2.59
CA ALA A 107 7.50 19.18 -4.03
C ALA A 107 7.44 20.55 -4.75
N GLY A 108 7.22 21.63 -4.00
CA GLY A 108 7.02 22.98 -4.54
C GLY A 108 5.65 23.22 -5.17
N GLU A 109 4.68 22.31 -4.95
CA GLU A 109 3.31 22.46 -5.44
C GLU A 109 2.45 23.26 -4.47
N LYS A 110 1.52 24.05 -5.00
CA LYS A 110 0.52 24.74 -4.19
C LYS A 110 -0.69 23.83 -4.01
N CYS A 111 -1.17 23.73 -2.77
CA CYS A 111 -2.48 23.13 -2.51
C CYS A 111 -3.54 24.23 -2.51
N ASP A 112 -4.50 24.16 -3.43
CA ASP A 112 -5.60 25.13 -3.53
C ASP A 112 -6.66 24.92 -2.45
N THR A 113 -6.60 23.81 -1.72
CA THR A 113 -7.50 23.49 -0.61
C THR A 113 -6.91 23.99 0.72
N PRO A 114 -7.68 24.73 1.54
CA PRO A 114 -7.25 25.07 2.90
C PRO A 114 -6.96 23.82 3.72
N TYR A 115 -5.86 23.82 4.46
CA TYR A 115 -5.49 22.73 5.36
C TYR A 115 -4.98 23.30 6.69
N PRO A 116 -5.11 22.54 7.80
CA PRO A 116 -4.75 23.06 9.10
C PRO A 116 -3.23 23.23 9.22
N LYS A 117 -2.79 24.29 9.91
CA LYS A 117 -1.37 24.63 10.06
C LYS A 117 -0.55 23.52 10.73
N ASN A 118 -1.20 22.63 11.48
CA ASN A 118 -0.56 21.48 12.12
C ASN A 118 -0.29 20.30 11.17
N ALA A 119 -0.66 20.37 9.88
CA ALA A 119 -0.32 19.34 8.90
C ALA A 119 1.19 19.08 8.82
N ALA A 120 2.00 20.14 8.92
CA ALA A 120 3.45 20.04 9.00
C ALA A 120 3.90 19.25 10.24
N MET A 121 3.29 19.51 11.40
CA MET A 121 3.58 18.80 12.65
C MET A 121 3.22 17.31 12.55
N PHE A 122 2.09 16.97 11.93
CA PHE A 122 1.72 15.58 11.67
C PHE A 122 2.71 14.88 10.76
N TYR A 123 3.14 15.55 9.69
CA TYR A 123 4.17 15.00 8.81
C TYR A 123 5.47 14.72 9.57
N THR A 124 5.97 15.71 10.32
CA THR A 124 7.21 15.55 11.11
C THR A 124 7.09 14.42 12.13
N SER A 125 5.92 14.27 12.76
CA SER A 125 5.72 13.27 13.82
C SER A 125 5.54 11.85 13.27
N ASN A 126 4.89 11.69 12.12
CA ASN A 126 4.38 10.39 11.66
C ASN A 126 5.01 9.91 10.35
N CYS A 127 5.57 10.81 9.53
CA CYS A 127 6.00 10.50 8.16
C CYS A 127 7.51 10.71 7.97
N ALA A 128 8.08 11.73 8.62
CA ALA A 128 9.48 12.13 8.45
C ALA A 128 10.48 11.05 8.87
N GLY A 129 10.10 10.13 9.77
CA GLY A 129 10.96 9.01 10.16
C GLY A 129 11.34 8.09 8.99
N CYS A 130 10.49 7.98 7.98
CA CYS A 130 10.75 7.19 6.76
C CYS A 130 11.04 8.08 5.55
N HIS A 131 10.27 9.15 5.37
CA HIS A 131 10.38 10.03 4.20
C HIS A 131 11.38 11.18 4.37
N GLY A 132 12.04 11.30 5.52
CA GLY A 132 12.94 12.41 5.86
C GLY A 132 12.18 13.68 6.26
N GLU A 133 12.81 14.54 7.07
CA GLU A 133 12.20 15.82 7.47
C GLU A 133 12.02 16.77 6.28
N ASP A 134 12.89 16.68 5.28
CA ASP A 134 12.83 17.46 4.05
C ASP A 134 12.06 16.75 2.92
N GLY A 135 11.50 15.55 3.19
CA GLY A 135 10.75 14.77 2.23
C GLY A 135 11.56 14.08 1.14
N LYS A 136 12.90 14.11 1.19
CA LYS A 136 13.74 13.50 0.14
C LYS A 136 13.83 11.97 0.21
N GLY A 137 13.28 11.36 1.25
CA GLY A 137 13.34 9.92 1.47
C GLY A 137 14.75 9.45 1.80
N ILE A 138 14.96 8.15 1.65
CA ILE A 138 16.25 7.47 1.83
C ILE A 138 16.48 6.66 0.57
N ASP A 139 17.59 6.93 -0.13
CA ASP A 139 17.86 6.33 -1.44
C ASP A 139 17.72 4.79 -1.40
N GLY A 140 16.94 4.27 -2.34
CA GLY A 140 16.62 2.84 -2.45
C GLY A 140 15.71 2.23 -1.36
N ALA A 141 15.36 2.97 -0.31
CA ALA A 141 14.52 2.48 0.79
C ALA A 141 13.17 3.20 0.92
N TYR A 142 13.15 4.53 0.80
CA TYR A 142 11.93 5.33 0.89
C TYR A 142 11.90 6.39 -0.21
N PRO A 143 10.73 6.64 -0.84
CA PRO A 143 10.67 7.48 -2.02
C PRO A 143 10.85 8.96 -1.66
N ASP A 144 11.53 9.67 -2.56
CA ASP A 144 11.58 11.13 -2.58
C ASP A 144 10.18 11.70 -2.90
N LEU A 145 9.62 12.45 -1.95
CA LEU A 145 8.34 13.14 -2.06
C LEU A 145 8.48 14.54 -2.66
N THR A 146 9.70 15.05 -2.86
CA THR A 146 9.98 16.39 -3.41
C THR A 146 10.08 16.40 -4.94
N ARG A 147 10.33 15.24 -5.57
CA ARG A 147 10.38 15.13 -7.03
C ARG A 147 9.01 15.19 -7.68
N ARG A 148 9.00 15.55 -8.97
CA ARG A 148 7.80 15.57 -9.81
C ARG A 148 8.05 14.87 -11.15
N PRO A 149 7.19 13.92 -11.57
CA PRO A 149 6.11 13.31 -10.76
C PRO A 149 6.68 12.49 -9.59
N MET A 150 5.90 12.36 -8.51
CA MET A 150 6.21 11.43 -7.42
C MET A 150 6.24 10.00 -7.96
N LEU A 151 7.14 9.16 -7.45
CA LEU A 151 7.32 7.80 -7.95
C LEU A 151 6.03 6.96 -7.91
N GLY A 152 5.20 7.13 -6.87
CA GLY A 152 3.91 6.44 -6.78
C GLY A 152 2.93 6.80 -7.91
N ILE A 153 2.89 8.07 -8.31
CA ILE A 153 2.08 8.56 -9.44
C ILE A 153 2.61 7.99 -10.76
N GLU A 154 3.93 7.98 -10.93
CA GLU A 154 4.59 7.39 -12.10
C GLU A 154 4.24 5.90 -12.24
N LYS A 155 4.36 5.12 -11.15
CA LYS A 155 3.99 3.70 -11.16
C LYS A 155 2.51 3.46 -11.36
N ARG A 156 1.64 4.33 -10.84
CA ARG A 156 0.20 4.25 -11.09
C ARG A 156 -0.11 4.48 -12.56
N LYS A 157 0.52 5.48 -13.19
CA LYS A 157 0.37 5.76 -14.62
C LYS A 157 0.81 4.57 -15.47
N GLU A 158 2.01 4.02 -15.21
CA GLU A 158 2.51 2.83 -15.91
C GLU A 158 1.54 1.65 -15.80
N SER A 159 0.94 1.45 -14.62
CA SER A 159 -0.06 0.39 -14.39
C SER A 159 -1.33 0.61 -15.21
N LEU A 160 -1.87 1.84 -15.22
CA LEU A 160 -3.05 2.19 -16.01
C LEU A 160 -2.81 2.02 -17.53
N GLU A 161 -1.65 2.47 -18.03
CA GLU A 161 -1.28 2.32 -19.43
C GLU A 161 -1.12 0.85 -19.84
N ARG A 162 -0.59 0.01 -18.95
CA ARG A 162 -0.49 -1.44 -19.16
C ARG A 162 -1.87 -2.09 -19.30
N LEU A 163 -2.82 -1.68 -18.46
CA LEU A 163 -4.21 -2.16 -18.54
C LEU A 163 -4.91 -1.72 -19.84
N LEU A 164 -4.52 -0.58 -20.43
CA LEU A 164 -5.05 -0.18 -21.74
C LEU A 164 -4.43 -0.97 -22.91
N LYS A 165 -3.15 -1.34 -22.80
CA LYS A 165 -2.45 -2.09 -23.85
C LYS A 165 -2.84 -3.56 -23.89
N ASN A 166 -3.12 -4.13 -22.72
CA ASN A 166 -3.52 -5.53 -22.55
C ASN A 166 -4.89 -5.58 -21.84
N PRO A 167 -5.96 -5.13 -22.52
CA PRO A 167 -7.28 -5.03 -21.91
C PRO A 167 -7.79 -6.43 -21.53
#